data_AF-A0A5D2QFI7-F1
#
_entry.id   AF-A0A5D2QFI7-F1
#
_cell.length_a   1.000
_cell.length_b   1.000
_cell.length_c   1.000
_cell.angle_alpha   90.00
_cell.angle_beta   90.00
_cell.angle_gamma   90.00
#
_symmetry.space_group_name_H-M   'P 1'
#
loop_
_entity.id
_entity.type
_entity.pdbx_description
1 polymer ?
#
loop_
_entity_poly.entity_id
_entity_poly.type
_entity_poly.pdbx_seq_one_letter_code
_entity_poly.pdbx_strand_id
1 'polypeptide(L)'
;MKESGRKQGAAPPCAACKLLRRRCAQDCVFAPYFPADEPQKFANVHKVFGASNVNKMLQELPVHQRGDAVSSMVYEANARVRDPVYGCVGAISSLQQQIDALQTQLAMAQAEVVHLRQYE
;
A
#
# COMPACT_ATOMS: atom_id res chain seq x y z
N MET A 1 23.89 -48.84 -0.17
CA MET A 1 23.75 -47.45 -0.62
C MET A 1 22.45 -47.30 -1.40
N LYS A 2 21.42 -46.68 -0.81
CA LYS A 2 20.28 -46.12 -1.54
C LYS A 2 19.88 -44.83 -0.82
N GLU A 3 20.37 -43.71 -1.34
CA GLU A 3 19.96 -42.38 -0.87
C GLU A 3 18.49 -42.15 -1.22
N SER A 4 17.70 -41.85 -0.19
CA SER A 4 16.29 -41.49 -0.32
C SER A 4 16.23 -40.01 -0.68
N GLY A 5 15.87 -39.73 -1.93
CA GLY A 5 15.73 -38.38 -2.47
C GLY A 5 14.71 -37.55 -1.69
N ARG A 6 15.19 -36.45 -1.10
CA ARG A 6 14.37 -35.43 -0.44
C ARG A 6 13.45 -34.79 -1.48
N LYS A 7 12.14 -35.09 -1.41
CA LYS A 7 11.11 -34.37 -2.18
C LYS A 7 11.25 -32.88 -1.86
N GLN A 8 11.67 -32.09 -2.85
CA GLN A 8 11.67 -30.63 -2.76
C GLN A 8 10.22 -30.20 -2.52
N GLY A 9 9.94 -29.66 -1.32
CA GLY A 9 8.61 -29.18 -0.97
C GLY A 9 8.21 -28.08 -1.96
N ALA A 10 7.07 -28.25 -2.62
CA ALA A 10 6.53 -27.22 -3.50
C ALA A 10 6.43 -25.91 -2.72
N ALA A 11 6.93 -24.81 -3.32
CA ALA A 11 6.84 -23.49 -2.71
C ALA A 11 5.38 -23.20 -2.32
N PRO A 12 5.13 -22.63 -1.13
CA PRO A 12 3.78 -22.32 -0.68
C PRO A 12 3.10 -21.37 -1.68
N PRO A 13 1.78 -21.51 -1.92
CA PRO A 13 1.06 -20.57 -2.78
C PRO A 13 1.13 -19.16 -2.19
N CYS A 14 1.25 -18.16 -3.06
CA CYS A 14 1.20 -16.75 -2.64
C CYS A 14 -0.12 -16.42 -1.92
N ALA A 15 -0.15 -15.34 -1.14
CA ALA A 15 -1.33 -14.95 -0.36
C ALA A 15 -2.59 -14.81 -1.23
N ALA A 16 -2.44 -14.29 -2.45
CA ALA A 16 -3.54 -14.16 -3.41
C ALA A 16 -4.12 -15.49 -3.83
N CYS A 17 -3.28 -16.42 -4.31
CA CYS A 17 -3.76 -17.72 -4.76
C CYS A 17 -4.31 -18.57 -3.61
N LYS A 18 -3.73 -18.44 -2.41
CA LYS A 18 -4.23 -19.07 -1.19
C LYS A 18 -5.65 -18.56 -0.85
N LEU A 19 -5.86 -17.24 -0.84
CA LEU A 19 -7.17 -16.65 -0.55
C LEU A 19 -8.22 -16.99 -1.61
N LEU A 20 -7.82 -16.95 -2.90
CA LEU A 20 -8.69 -17.25 -4.04
C LEU A 20 -8.90 -18.76 -4.27
N ARG A 21 -8.30 -19.63 -3.44
CA ARG A 21 -8.39 -21.10 -3.54
C ARG A 21 -8.05 -21.65 -4.93
N ARG A 22 -7.01 -21.09 -5.56
CA ARG A 22 -6.54 -21.50 -6.90
C ARG A 22 -5.07 -21.89 -6.89
N ARG A 23 -4.62 -22.62 -7.93
CA ARG A 23 -3.21 -22.97 -8.09
C ARG A 23 -2.35 -21.72 -8.27
N CYS A 24 -1.19 -21.68 -7.61
CA CYS A 24 -0.17 -20.66 -7.84
C CYS A 24 0.78 -21.15 -8.93
N ALA A 25 0.68 -20.59 -10.14
CA ALA A 25 1.56 -20.92 -11.27
C ALA A 25 2.94 -20.25 -11.11
N GLN A 26 3.94 -20.73 -11.85
CA GLN A 26 5.31 -20.18 -11.79
C GLN A 26 5.38 -18.71 -12.24
N ASP A 27 4.49 -18.31 -13.15
CA ASP A 27 4.35 -16.97 -13.72
C ASP A 27 3.24 -16.14 -13.03
N CYS A 28 2.87 -16.49 -11.80
CA CYS A 28 1.79 -15.81 -11.08
C CYS A 28 2.10 -14.32 -10.86
N VAL A 29 1.29 -13.45 -11.48
CA VAL A 29 1.39 -11.98 -11.39
C VAL A 29 1.37 -11.45 -9.95
N PHE A 30 0.66 -12.14 -9.04
CA PHE A 30 0.56 -11.72 -7.64
C PHE A 30 1.72 -12.20 -6.77
N ALA A 31 2.42 -13.26 -7.16
CA ALA A 31 3.39 -13.93 -6.29
C ALA A 31 4.56 -13.03 -5.85
N PRO A 32 5.13 -12.17 -6.72
CA PRO A 32 6.21 -11.27 -6.31
C PRO A 32 5.80 -10.21 -5.27
N TYR A 33 4.50 -9.89 -5.16
CA TYR A 33 4.03 -8.73 -4.40
C TYR A 33 3.19 -9.09 -3.16
N PHE A 34 2.62 -10.29 -3.15
CA PHE A 34 1.75 -10.81 -2.08
C PHE A 34 2.28 -12.15 -1.56
N PRO A 35 3.39 -12.14 -0.80
CA PRO A 35 3.99 -13.36 -0.28
C PRO A 35 3.09 -14.06 0.74
N ALA A 36 3.32 -15.34 0.99
CA ALA A 36 2.40 -16.20 1.75
C ALA A 36 2.28 -15.87 3.25
N ASP A 37 3.30 -15.20 3.79
CA ASP A 37 3.44 -14.71 5.16
C ASP A 37 2.68 -13.40 5.43
N GLU A 38 2.25 -12.69 4.39
CA GLU A 38 1.47 -11.45 4.50
C GLU A 38 0.00 -11.60 3.99
N PRO A 39 -0.81 -12.54 4.52
CA PRO A 39 -2.14 -12.83 3.97
C PRO A 39 -3.10 -11.63 4.04
N GLN A 40 -2.97 -10.78 5.07
CA GLN A 40 -3.83 -9.62 5.25
C GLN A 40 -3.63 -8.54 4.16
N LYS A 41 -2.41 -8.45 3.61
CA LYS A 41 -2.07 -7.50 2.56
C LYS A 41 -2.94 -7.70 1.33
N PHE A 42 -3.04 -8.95 0.85
CA PHE A 42 -3.93 -9.27 -0.27
C PHE A 42 -5.41 -9.23 0.12
N ALA A 43 -5.77 -9.65 1.34
CA ALA A 43 -7.17 -9.65 1.78
C ALA A 43 -7.79 -8.24 1.72
N ASN A 44 -7.08 -7.23 2.22
CA ASN A 44 -7.56 -5.84 2.20
C ASN A 44 -7.62 -5.29 0.77
N VAL A 45 -6.57 -5.51 -0.02
CA VAL A 45 -6.53 -5.10 -1.44
C VAL A 45 -7.66 -5.76 -2.24
N HIS A 46 -7.90 -7.05 -2.02
CA HIS A 46 -8.99 -7.79 -2.64
C HIS A 46 -10.36 -7.24 -2.24
N LYS A 47 -10.55 -6.89 -0.96
CA LYS A 47 -11.81 -6.33 -0.46
C LYS A 47 -12.13 -4.96 -1.07
N VAL A 48 -11.11 -4.12 -1.30
CA VAL A 48 -11.29 -2.73 -1.74
C VAL A 48 -11.26 -2.60 -3.26
N PHE A 49 -10.31 -3.25 -3.93
CA PHE A 49 -10.11 -3.14 -5.38
C PHE A 49 -10.67 -4.33 -6.15
N GLY A 50 -10.68 -5.53 -5.55
CA GLY A 50 -11.01 -6.77 -6.24
C GLY A 50 -9.83 -7.38 -7.02
N ALA A 51 -9.73 -8.71 -7.06
CA ALA A 51 -8.58 -9.40 -7.65
C ALA A 51 -8.41 -9.11 -9.14
N SER A 52 -9.51 -9.05 -9.89
CA SER A 52 -9.49 -8.81 -11.34
C SER A 52 -8.98 -7.42 -11.68
N ASN A 53 -9.39 -6.40 -10.93
CA ASN A 53 -8.95 -5.02 -11.14
C ASN A 53 -7.46 -4.87 -10.81
N VAL A 54 -7.00 -5.45 -9.71
CA VAL A 54 -5.58 -5.45 -9.35
C VAL A 54 -4.76 -6.15 -10.43
N ASN A 55 -5.21 -7.31 -10.94
CA ASN A 55 -4.52 -7.99 -12.03
C ASN A 55 -4.44 -7.11 -13.29
N LYS A 56 -5.55 -6.45 -13.66
CA LYS A 56 -5.60 -5.55 -14.82
C LYS A 56 -4.63 -4.37 -14.65
N MET A 57 -4.71 -3.66 -13.53
CA MET A 57 -3.83 -2.51 -13.22
C MET A 57 -2.35 -2.91 -13.23
N LEU A 58 -1.99 -4.06 -12.66
CA LEU A 58 -0.60 -4.53 -12.70
C LEU A 58 -0.14 -4.84 -14.12
N GLN A 59 -1.00 -5.43 -14.95
CA GLN A 59 -0.64 -5.74 -16.34
C GLN A 59 -0.47 -4.50 -17.22
N GLU A 60 -1.18 -3.41 -16.92
CA GLU A 60 -1.05 -2.12 -17.60
C GLU A 60 0.25 -1.37 -17.24
N LEU A 61 0.92 -1.77 -16.15
CA LEU A 61 2.14 -1.12 -15.67
C LEU A 61 3.42 -1.86 -16.09
N PRO A 62 4.50 -1.11 -16.41
CA PRO A 62 5.84 -1.68 -16.51
C PRO A 62 6.24 -2.41 -15.23
N VAL A 63 6.95 -3.55 -15.36
CA VAL A 63 7.30 -4.42 -14.22
C VAL A 63 7.99 -3.66 -13.08
N HIS A 64 8.86 -2.70 -13.40
CA HIS A 64 9.60 -1.92 -12.41
C HIS A 64 8.71 -1.00 -11.55
N GLN A 65 7.49 -0.66 -11.99
CA GLN A 65 6.56 0.20 -11.24
C GLN A 65 5.53 -0.60 -10.43
N ARG A 66 5.37 -1.89 -10.73
CA ARG A 66 4.33 -2.73 -10.11
C ARG A 66 4.51 -2.86 -8.60
N GLY A 67 5.75 -2.86 -8.10
CA GLY A 67 6.03 -2.92 -6.66
C GLY A 67 5.50 -1.70 -5.91
N ASP A 68 5.76 -0.51 -6.46
CA ASP A 68 5.26 0.76 -5.89
C ASP A 68 3.74 0.85 -6.00
N ALA A 69 3.17 0.44 -7.14
CA ALA A 69 1.72 0.39 -7.33
C ALA A 69 1.03 -0.53 -6.31
N VAL A 70 1.59 -1.73 -6.04
CA VAL A 70 1.06 -2.60 -4.98
C VAL A 70 1.18 -1.94 -3.60
N SER A 71 2.30 -1.28 -3.32
CA SER A 71 2.48 -0.58 -2.04
C SER A 71 1.42 0.51 -1.83
N SER A 72 1.12 1.30 -2.87
CA SER A 72 0.04 2.30 -2.86
C SER A 72 -1.34 1.65 -2.67
N MET A 73 -1.67 0.62 -3.45
CA MET A 73 -2.95 -0.10 -3.32
C MET A 73 -3.12 -0.69 -1.91
N VAL A 74 -2.05 -1.21 -1.30
CA VAL A 74 -2.09 -1.74 0.06
C VAL A 74 -2.35 -0.64 1.08
N TYR A 75 -1.67 0.49 0.96
CA TYR A 75 -1.90 1.65 1.83
C TYR A 75 -3.36 2.14 1.72
N GLU A 76 -3.84 2.36 0.50
CA GLU A 76 -5.21 2.81 0.23
C GLU A 76 -6.25 1.81 0.74
N ALA A 77 -6.04 0.51 0.49
CA ALA A 77 -6.95 -0.53 0.97
C ALA A 77 -6.99 -0.57 2.51
N ASN A 78 -5.84 -0.50 3.16
CA ASN A 78 -5.75 -0.46 4.62
C ASN A 78 -6.45 0.78 5.19
N ALA A 79 -6.27 1.94 4.56
CA ALA A 79 -6.95 3.17 4.95
C ALA A 79 -8.48 3.03 4.81
N ARG A 80 -8.97 2.48 3.69
CA ARG A 80 -10.40 2.24 3.46
C ARG A 80 -11.00 1.18 4.39
N VAL A 81 -10.21 0.19 4.83
CA VAL A 81 -10.68 -0.78 5.84
C VAL A 81 -10.82 -0.13 7.22
N ARG A 82 -9.90 0.76 7.61
CA ARG A 82 -9.97 1.50 8.88
C ARG A 82 -11.05 2.56 8.88
N ASP A 83 -11.19 3.28 7.78
CA ASP A 83 -12.21 4.31 7.55
C ASP A 83 -13.00 3.97 6.28
N PRO A 84 -14.14 3.28 6.42
CA PRO A 84 -14.99 2.92 5.27
C PRO A 84 -15.63 4.12 4.55
N VAL A 85 -15.67 5.29 5.19
CA VAL A 85 -16.31 6.49 4.64
C VAL A 85 -15.31 7.26 3.78
N TYR A 86 -14.16 7.66 4.36
CA TYR A 86 -13.19 8.53 3.71
C TYR A 86 -11.89 7.83 3.31
N GLY A 87 -11.54 6.70 3.92
CA GLY A 87 -10.30 5.98 3.62
C GLY A 87 -9.06 6.89 3.69
N CYS A 88 -8.21 6.86 2.66
CA CYS A 88 -7.03 7.72 2.58
C CYS A 88 -7.37 9.21 2.39
N VAL A 89 -8.57 9.55 1.91
CA VAL A 89 -9.01 10.95 1.75
C VAL A 89 -9.11 11.64 3.11
N GLY A 90 -9.48 10.92 4.18
CA GLY A 90 -9.47 11.47 5.53
C GLY A 90 -8.08 11.93 5.98
N ALA A 91 -7.04 11.15 5.65
CA ALA A 91 -5.65 11.54 5.91
C ALA A 91 -5.22 12.75 5.09
N ILE A 92 -5.61 12.82 3.80
CA ILE A 92 -5.34 13.97 2.94
C ILE A 92 -5.97 15.24 3.54
N SER A 93 -7.25 15.20 3.90
CA SER A 93 -7.95 16.35 4.48
C SER A 93 -7.31 16.81 5.80
N SER A 94 -6.94 15.86 6.67
CA SER A 94 -6.27 16.20 7.94
C SER A 94 -4.90 16.82 7.72
N LEU A 95 -4.13 16.34 6.73
CA LEU A 95 -2.83 16.91 6.39
C LEU A 95 -2.98 18.31 5.77
N GLN A 96 -3.98 18.53 4.93
CA GLN A 96 -4.25 19.85 4.36
C GLN A 96 -4.57 20.88 5.46
N GLN A 97 -5.44 20.52 6.41
CA GLN A 97 -5.74 21.38 7.55
C GLN A 97 -4.50 21.71 8.40
N GLN A 98 -3.60 20.74 8.58
CA GLN A 98 -2.33 20.96 9.29
C GLN A 98 -1.40 21.89 8.53
N ILE A 99 -1.30 21.75 7.20
CA ILE A 99 -0.53 22.67 6.36
C ILE A 99 -1.05 24.10 6.53
N ASP A 100 -2.36 24.30 6.42
CA ASP A 100 -2.98 25.63 6.52
C ASP A 100 -2.74 26.26 7.91
N ALA A 101 -2.88 25.47 8.98
CA ALA A 101 -2.62 25.91 10.34
C ALA A 101 -1.15 26.29 10.55
N LEU A 102 -0.21 25.47 10.06
CA LEU A 102 1.23 25.72 10.17
C LEU A 102 1.66 26.94 9.35
N GLN A 103 1.09 27.12 8.16
CA GLN A 103 1.32 28.32 7.34
C GLN A 103 0.84 29.59 8.05
N THR A 104 -0.32 29.54 8.71
CA THR A 104 -0.84 30.65 9.50
C THR A 104 0.08 30.97 10.68
N GLN A 105 0.50 29.96 11.44
CA GLN A 105 1.44 30.14 12.56
C GLN A 105 2.78 30.72 12.11
N LEU A 106 3.31 30.25 10.98
CA LEU A 106 4.55 30.76 10.40
C LEU A 106 4.41 32.24 10.01
N ALA A 107 3.30 32.62 9.36
CA ALA A 107 3.05 34.00 8.97
C ALA A 107 2.95 34.95 10.19
N MET A 108 2.29 34.51 11.26
CA MET A 108 2.21 35.27 12.51
C MET A 108 3.59 35.47 13.16
N ALA A 109 4.37 34.39 13.29
CA ALA A 109 5.71 34.45 13.86
C ALA A 109 6.65 35.34 13.03
N GLN A 110 6.55 35.28 11.69
CA GLN A 110 7.31 36.16 10.80
C GLN A 110 6.95 37.63 10.98
N ALA A 111 5.66 37.95 11.12
CA ALA A 111 5.20 39.32 11.39
C ALA A 111 5.72 39.83 12.74
N GLU A 112 5.69 38.99 13.78
CA GLU A 112 6.23 39.33 15.11
C GLU A 112 7.73 39.60 15.08
N VAL A 113 8.51 38.77 14.37
CA VAL A 113 9.96 38.99 14.20
C VAL A 113 10.25 40.31 13.50
N VAL A 114 9.50 40.66 12.45
CA VAL A 114 9.65 41.95 11.76
C VAL A 114 9.33 43.10 12.71
N HIS A 115 8.23 43.01 13.46
CA HIS A 115 7.84 44.01 14.44
C HIS A 115 8.95 44.23 15.47
N LEU A 116 9.49 43.17 16.09
CA LEU A 116 10.56 43.28 17.08
C LEU A 116 11.83 43.94 16.52
N ARG A 117 12.22 43.60 15.28
CA ARG A 117 13.37 44.21 14.59
C ARG A 117 13.20 45.69 14.26
N GLN A 118 11.98 46.23 14.28
CA GLN A 118 11.73 47.66 14.09
C GLN A 118 11.97 48.49 15.36
N TYR A 119 12.09 47.85 16.52
CA TYR A 119 12.34 48.50 17.81
C TYR A 119 13.77 48.25 18.34
N GLU A 120 14.65 47.67 17.52
CA GLU A 120 16.11 47.64 17.69
C GLU A 120 16.77 48.70 16.81
#